data_AF-A0A327NZT9-F1
#
_entry.id   AF-A0A327NZT9-F1
#
_cell.length_a   1.000
_cell.length_b   1.000
_cell.length_c   1.000
_cell.angle_alpha   90.00
_cell.angle_beta   90.00
_cell.angle_gamma   90.00
#
_symmetry.space_group_name_H-M   'P 1'
#
loop_
_entity.id
_entity.type
_entity.pdbx_description
1 polymer ?
#
loop_
_entity_poly.entity_id
_entity_poly.type
_entity_poly.pdbx_seq_one_letter_code
_entity_poly.pdbx_strand_id
1 'polypeptide(L)'
;MQTYSFRLRPGQDLKKELDAFVRQERIGAGALLTCVGSLTDVSLRLANQEEPSMWHGHFEIVSLVGTLSTNGSHVHLSVSDSTGQTLGGHLMEGCTVYTTAELVVGVMTDITYAREVDPAFGYRELVVRKKRRK
;
A
#
# COMPACT_ATOMS: atom_id res chain seq x y z
N MET A 1 8.52 17.96 0.54
CA MET A 1 8.00 16.65 0.07
C MET A 1 8.51 16.44 -1.34
N GLN A 2 9.10 15.28 -1.61
CA GLN A 2 9.48 14.85 -2.97
C GLN A 2 8.42 13.88 -3.49
N THR A 3 8.05 13.95 -4.76
CA THR A 3 7.05 13.06 -5.35
C THR A 3 7.67 12.12 -6.37
N TYR A 4 7.12 10.92 -6.46
CA TYR A 4 7.43 9.93 -7.48
C TYR A 4 6.13 9.53 -8.18
N SER A 5 6.21 9.28 -9.48
CA SER A 5 5.09 8.77 -10.28
C SER A 5 5.59 7.61 -11.11
N PHE A 6 4.88 6.48 -11.02
CA PHE A 6 5.24 5.27 -11.75
C PHE A 6 4.00 4.45 -12.07
N ARG A 7 4.16 3.56 -13.05
CA ARG A 7 3.10 2.68 -13.52
C ARG A 7 3.51 1.23 -13.33
N LEU A 8 2.61 0.43 -12.76
CA LEU A 8 2.68 -1.02 -12.80
C LEU A 8 1.93 -1.56 -14.03
N ARG A 9 2.46 -2.65 -14.57
CA ARG A 9 2.03 -3.32 -15.79
C ARG A 9 1.18 -4.56 -15.47
N PRO A 10 0.39 -5.05 -16.45
CA PRO A 10 -0.37 -6.29 -16.31
C PRO A 10 0.47 -7.45 -15.75
N GLY A 11 -0.11 -8.24 -14.85
CA GLY A 11 0.51 -9.42 -14.25
C GLY A 11 1.46 -9.13 -13.07
N GLN A 12 1.77 -7.87 -12.78
CA GLN A 12 2.56 -7.52 -11.60
C GLN A 12 1.71 -7.55 -10.33
N ASP A 13 2.32 -7.92 -9.20
CA ASP A 13 1.69 -7.86 -7.88
C ASP A 13 1.83 -6.47 -7.28
N LEU A 14 0.70 -5.80 -7.03
CA LEU A 14 0.64 -4.43 -6.53
C LEU A 14 1.44 -4.22 -5.25
N LYS A 15 1.34 -5.15 -4.28
CA LYS A 15 2.02 -5.02 -2.99
C LYS A 15 3.51 -5.25 -3.13
N LYS A 16 3.92 -6.30 -3.86
CA LYS A 16 5.34 -6.63 -4.03
C LYS A 16 6.09 -5.52 -4.76
N GLU A 17 5.50 -4.96 -5.82
CA GLU A 17 6.11 -3.86 -6.56
C GLU A 17 6.18 -2.57 -5.74
N LEU A 18 5.14 -2.25 -4.96
CA LEU A 18 5.16 -1.09 -4.06
C LEU A 18 6.24 -1.25 -2.98
N ASP A 19 6.37 -2.43 -2.37
CA ASP A 19 7.41 -2.70 -1.38
C ASP A 19 8.82 -2.71 -2.01
N ALA A 20 8.97 -3.19 -3.25
CA ALA A 20 10.21 -3.11 -4.00
C ALA A 20 10.62 -1.66 -4.30
N PHE A 21 9.67 -0.84 -4.75
CA PHE A 21 9.86 0.60 -4.97
C PHE A 21 10.31 1.32 -3.69
N VAL A 22 9.64 1.06 -2.56
CA VAL A 22 10.01 1.64 -1.25
C VAL A 22 11.44 1.30 -0.84
N ARG A 23 11.88 0.05 -1.09
CA ARG A 23 13.25 -0.40 -0.80
C ARG A 23 14.27 0.22 -1.76
N GLN A 24 13.97 0.25 -3.05
CA GLN A 24 14.85 0.78 -4.08
C GLN A 24 15.15 2.27 -3.85
N GLU A 25 14.10 3.06 -3.62
CA GLU A 25 14.21 4.51 -3.38
C GLU A 25 14.58 4.85 -1.92
N ARG A 26 14.78 3.83 -1.07
CA ARG A 26 15.16 3.94 0.35
C ARG A 26 14.23 4.89 1.13
N ILE A 27 12.92 4.74 0.91
CA ILE A 27 11.91 5.64 1.47
C ILE A 27 11.79 5.39 2.97
N GLY A 28 12.26 6.34 3.77
CA GLY A 28 12.16 6.29 5.24
C GLY A 28 10.79 6.71 5.77
N ALA A 29 10.12 7.64 5.09
CA ALA A 29 8.76 8.08 5.39
C ALA A 29 8.07 8.55 4.10
N GLY A 30 7.07 7.80 3.65
CA GLY A 30 6.26 8.17 2.49
C GLY A 30 4.77 7.94 2.72
N ALA A 31 3.97 8.53 1.86
CA ALA A 31 2.52 8.36 1.82
C ALA A 31 2.09 8.11 0.37
N LEU A 32 1.09 7.26 0.18
CA LEU A 32 0.38 7.18 -1.08
C LEU A 32 -0.46 8.44 -1.26
N LEU A 33 -0.26 9.13 -2.38
CA LEU A 33 -1.04 10.30 -2.75
C LEU A 33 -2.23 9.90 -3.62
N THR A 34 -2.02 8.98 -4.57
CA THR A 34 -3.10 8.37 -5.34
C THR A 34 -2.64 7.05 -5.97
N CYS A 35 -3.61 6.21 -6.28
CA CYS A 35 -3.48 5.09 -7.21
C CYS A 35 -4.79 4.95 -7.98
N VAL A 36 -4.71 4.88 -9.30
CA VAL A 36 -5.83 4.49 -10.17
C VAL A 36 -5.39 3.31 -11.02
N GLY A 37 -6.29 2.37 -11.30
CA GLY A 37 -5.93 1.18 -12.05
C GLY A 37 -6.94 0.07 -11.90
N SER A 38 -6.56 -1.14 -12.29
CA SER A 38 -7.42 -2.31 -12.17
C SER A 38 -6.65 -3.58 -11.83
N LEU A 39 -7.36 -4.53 -11.20
CA LEU A 39 -6.84 -5.81 -10.72
C LEU A 39 -7.70 -6.97 -11.25
N THR A 40 -7.08 -8.13 -11.44
CA THR A 40 -7.79 -9.41 -11.68
C THR A 40 -7.94 -10.22 -10.41
N ASP A 41 -6.92 -10.18 -9.56
CA ASP A 41 -6.87 -10.88 -8.30
C ASP A 41 -6.78 -9.86 -7.19
N VAL A 42 -7.57 -10.06 -6.13
CA VAL A 42 -7.61 -9.16 -4.98
C VAL A 42 -7.46 -10.00 -3.72
N SER A 43 -6.49 -9.63 -2.89
CA SER A 43 -6.18 -10.29 -1.62
C SER A 43 -6.19 -9.23 -0.52
N LEU A 44 -7.19 -9.30 0.37
CA LEU A 44 -7.35 -8.36 1.46
C LEU A 44 -7.54 -9.10 2.78
N ARG A 45 -6.84 -8.64 3.82
CA ARG A 45 -7.20 -9.02 5.19
C ARG A 45 -8.28 -8.07 5.69
N LEU A 46 -9.45 -8.64 5.97
CA LEU A 46 -10.62 -7.90 6.43
C LEU A 46 -10.51 -7.56 7.92
N ALA A 47 -11.37 -6.65 8.38
CA ALA A 47 -11.38 -6.20 9.76
C ALA A 47 -11.55 -7.39 10.73
N ASN A 48 -10.67 -7.47 11.72
CA ASN A 48 -10.65 -8.52 12.73
C ASN A 48 -10.56 -9.96 12.16
N GLN A 49 -9.97 -10.12 10.98
CA GLN A 49 -9.64 -11.42 10.42
C GLN A 49 -8.13 -11.64 10.47
N GLU A 50 -7.70 -12.86 10.74
CA GLU A 50 -6.28 -13.25 10.75
C GLU A 50 -5.78 -13.49 9.32
N GLU A 51 -6.56 -14.22 8.53
CA GLU A 51 -6.23 -14.65 7.19
C GLU A 51 -6.79 -13.71 6.10
N PRO A 52 -6.12 -13.61 4.94
CA PRO A 52 -6.65 -12.89 3.79
C PRO A 52 -7.86 -13.59 3.19
N SER A 53 -8.82 -12.79 2.74
CA SER A 53 -9.85 -13.21 1.80
C SER A 53 -9.39 -12.89 0.38
N MET A 54 -9.74 -13.76 -0.56
CA MET A 54 -9.34 -13.64 -1.97
C MET A 54 -10.56 -13.56 -2.89
N TRP A 55 -10.47 -12.70 -3.90
CA TRP A 55 -11.47 -12.56 -4.95
C TRP A 55 -10.79 -12.56 -6.31
N HIS A 56 -11.42 -13.21 -7.29
CA HIS A 56 -10.98 -13.27 -8.67
C HIS A 56 -12.07 -12.68 -9.57
N GLY A 57 -11.67 -11.87 -10.54
CA GLY A 57 -12.61 -11.18 -11.42
C GLY A 57 -11.96 -9.98 -12.13
N HIS A 58 -12.73 -8.91 -12.30
CA HIS A 58 -12.21 -7.63 -12.78
C HIS A 58 -12.64 -6.55 -11.79
N PHE A 59 -11.66 -5.78 -11.32
CA PHE A 59 -11.85 -4.80 -10.27
C PHE A 59 -11.17 -3.48 -10.65
N GLU A 60 -11.84 -2.36 -10.42
CA GLU A 60 -11.24 -1.04 -10.47
C GLU A 60 -10.65 -0.69 -9.10
N ILE A 61 -9.41 -0.20 -9.06
CA ILE A 61 -8.80 0.41 -7.88
C ILE A 61 -9.40 1.80 -7.71
N VAL A 62 -10.28 1.94 -6.72
CA VAL A 62 -10.94 3.22 -6.42
C VAL A 62 -10.29 3.96 -5.25
N SER A 63 -9.44 3.28 -4.46
CA SER A 63 -8.61 3.92 -3.44
C SER A 63 -7.43 3.04 -3.05
N LEU A 64 -6.24 3.63 -2.96
CA LEU A 64 -5.08 3.01 -2.32
C LEU A 64 -4.44 4.02 -1.38
N VAL A 65 -4.49 3.76 -0.08
CA VAL A 65 -4.03 4.69 0.95
C VAL A 65 -3.06 4.00 1.87
N GLY A 66 -2.05 4.71 2.35
CA GLY A 66 -1.11 4.10 3.26
C GLY A 66 0.11 4.93 3.58
N THR A 67 0.81 4.47 4.61
CA THR A 67 2.14 4.95 4.98
C THR A 67 3.18 3.95 4.50
N LEU A 68 4.23 4.46 3.89
CA LEU A 68 5.28 3.69 3.24
C LEU A 68 6.61 3.91 3.95
N SER A 69 7.33 2.83 4.23
CA SER A 69 8.64 2.91 4.83
C SER A 69 9.42 1.62 4.61
N THR A 70 10.73 1.72 4.48
CA THR A 70 11.64 0.57 4.56
C THR A 70 11.51 -0.20 5.87
N ASN A 71 10.97 0.44 6.93
CA ASN A 71 10.73 -0.19 8.24
C ASN A 71 9.34 -0.84 8.37
N GLY A 72 8.52 -0.83 7.31
CA GLY A 72 7.20 -1.45 7.27
C GLY A 72 6.12 -0.50 6.74
N SER A 73 5.57 -0.85 5.59
CA SER A 73 4.42 -0.19 4.97
C SER A 73 3.11 -0.67 5.60
N HIS A 74 2.13 0.23 5.72
CA HIS A 74 0.75 -0.10 6.11
C HIS A 74 -0.17 0.51 5.05
N VAL A 75 -0.77 -0.35 4.22
CA VAL A 75 -1.54 0.05 3.04
C VAL A 75 -2.92 -0.60 3.08
N HIS A 76 -3.96 0.19 2.84
CA HIS A 76 -5.31 -0.27 2.63
C HIS A 76 -5.71 -0.04 1.16
N LEU A 77 -6.52 -0.95 0.64
CA LEU A 77 -7.03 -0.94 -0.72
C LEU A 77 -8.57 -0.98 -0.67
N SER A 78 -9.21 -0.19 -1.53
CA SER A 78 -10.61 -0.35 -1.89
C SER A 78 -10.72 -0.58 -3.39
N VAL A 79 -11.53 -1.56 -3.77
CA VAL A 79 -11.79 -1.90 -5.16
C VAL A 79 -13.28 -2.05 -5.43
N SER A 80 -13.70 -1.71 -6.64
CA SER A 80 -15.09 -1.86 -7.10
C SER A 80 -15.17 -2.89 -8.20
N ASP A 81 -16.14 -3.81 -8.12
CA ASP A 81 -16.38 -4.81 -9.15
C ASP A 81 -17.24 -4.26 -10.31
N SER A 82 -17.57 -5.14 -11.27
CA SER A 82 -18.39 -4.81 -12.44
C SER A 82 -19.81 -4.29 -12.13
N THR A 83 -20.30 -4.47 -10.90
CA THR A 83 -21.61 -3.97 -10.44
C THR A 83 -21.50 -2.65 -9.68
N GLY A 84 -20.27 -2.18 -9.43
CA GLY A 84 -19.98 -1.02 -8.57
C GLY A 84 -19.96 -1.36 -7.07
N GLN A 85 -20.17 -2.62 -6.70
CA GLN A 85 -20.01 -3.04 -5.30
C GLN A 85 -18.54 -2.89 -4.92
N THR A 86 -18.31 -2.21 -3.80
CA THR A 86 -16.97 -1.90 -3.31
C THR A 86 -16.64 -2.75 -2.09
N LEU A 87 -15.45 -3.34 -2.12
CA LEU A 87 -14.86 -4.04 -0.98
C LEU A 87 -13.53 -3.37 -0.61
N GLY A 88 -13.15 -3.48 0.67
CA GLY A 88 -11.94 -2.84 1.15
C GLY A 88 -11.37 -3.50 2.40
N GLY A 89 -10.07 -3.34 2.58
CA GLY A 89 -9.34 -3.97 3.68
C GLY A 89 -7.84 -3.68 3.62
N HIS A 90 -7.09 -4.40 4.45
CA HIS A 90 -5.64 -4.32 4.48
C HIS A 90 -5.05 -5.04 3.26
N LEU A 91 -4.19 -4.35 2.51
CA LEU A 91 -3.57 -4.88 1.30
C LEU A 91 -2.63 -6.03 1.64
N MET A 92 -2.88 -7.19 1.04
CA MET A 92 -2.01 -8.36 1.13
C MET A 92 -1.37 -8.66 -0.23
N GLU A 93 -0.35 -9.52 -0.24
CA GLU A 93 0.21 -10.03 -1.50
C GLU A 93 -0.84 -10.88 -2.24
N GLY A 94 -0.72 -10.98 -3.56
CA GLY A 94 -1.69 -11.63 -4.44
C GLY A 94 -2.68 -10.67 -5.11
N CYS A 95 -2.43 -9.36 -5.06
CA CYS A 95 -3.21 -8.38 -5.82
C CYS A 95 -2.61 -8.15 -7.22
N THR A 96 -3.08 -8.87 -8.24
CA THR A 96 -2.50 -8.84 -9.59
C THR A 96 -3.08 -7.72 -10.44
N VAL A 97 -2.21 -6.88 -11.02
CA VAL A 97 -2.60 -5.80 -11.95
C VAL A 97 -3.23 -6.38 -13.22
N TYR A 98 -4.43 -5.89 -13.56
CA TYR A 98 -5.12 -6.26 -14.78
C TYR A 98 -4.59 -5.48 -15.99
N THR A 99 -4.84 -4.16 -16.04
CA THR A 99 -4.44 -3.32 -17.20
C THR A 99 -3.33 -2.33 -16.85
N THR A 100 -3.44 -1.69 -15.69
CA THR A 100 -2.51 -0.67 -15.21
C THR A 100 -2.73 -0.47 -13.71
N ALA A 101 -1.70 0.01 -13.02
CA ALA A 101 -1.86 0.75 -11.78
C ALA A 101 -0.92 1.95 -11.82
N GLU A 102 -1.46 3.16 -11.65
CA GLU A 102 -0.74 4.42 -11.78
C GLU A 102 -0.61 5.05 -10.40
N LEU A 103 0.58 5.01 -9.84
CA LEU A 103 0.83 5.39 -8.45
C LEU A 103 1.54 6.74 -8.39
N VAL A 104 1.12 7.55 -7.42
CA VAL A 104 1.87 8.73 -6.99
C VAL A 104 2.21 8.57 -5.51
N VAL A 105 3.50 8.67 -5.19
CA VAL A 105 4.03 8.57 -3.83
C VAL A 105 4.64 9.91 -3.42
N GLY A 106 4.28 10.39 -2.24
CA GLY A 106 4.93 11.53 -1.58
C GLY A 106 5.92 11.06 -0.52
N VAL A 107 7.11 11.64 -0.49
CA VAL A 107 8.19 11.32 0.46
C VAL A 107 8.50 12.53 1.32
N MET A 108 8.45 12.33 2.64
CA MET A 108 8.80 13.32 3.65
C MET A 108 10.27 13.16 4.01
N THR A 109 11.07 14.18 3.73
CA THR A 109 12.54 14.11 3.77
C THR A 109 13.14 14.44 5.15
N ASP A 110 12.35 15.07 6.00
CA ASP A 110 12.70 15.58 7.33
C ASP A 110 12.30 14.64 8.48
N ILE A 111 11.57 13.57 8.17
CA ILE A 111 11.12 12.55 9.13
C ILE A 111 11.44 11.14 8.64
N THR A 112 11.31 10.18 9.55
CA THR A 112 11.37 8.74 9.29
C THR A 112 10.25 8.04 10.05
N TYR A 113 9.67 7.01 9.44
CA TYR A 113 8.72 6.13 10.09
C TYR A 113 9.43 4.92 10.67
N ALA A 114 9.05 4.55 11.89
CA ALA A 114 9.41 3.30 12.54
C ALA A 114 8.13 2.55 12.92
N ARG A 115 8.29 1.25 13.22
CA ARG A 115 7.21 0.36 13.66
C ARG A 115 7.63 -0.26 14.99
N GLU A 116 7.00 0.17 16.07
CA GLU A 116 7.34 -0.25 17.43
C GLU A 116 6.16 -0.96 18.07
N VAL A 117 6.42 -1.95 18.93
CA VAL A 117 5.34 -2.71 19.58
C VAL A 117 4.57 -1.78 20.50
N ASP A 118 3.26 -1.66 20.25
CA ASP A 118 2.32 -0.99 21.13
C ASP A 118 1.90 -1.94 22.25
N PRO A 119 2.09 -1.56 23.53
CA PRO A 119 1.75 -2.43 24.66
C PRO A 119 0.24 -2.66 24.84
N ALA A 120 -0.63 -1.85 24.24
CA ALA A 120 -2.08 -1.99 24.37
C ALA A 120 -2.63 -3.18 23.57
N PHE A 121 -2.07 -3.45 22.39
CA PHE A 121 -2.58 -4.46 21.46
C PHE A 121 -1.53 -5.44 20.95
N GLY A 122 -0.25 -5.21 21.22
CA GLY A 122 0.86 -6.06 20.77
C GLY A 122 1.26 -5.89 19.30
N TYR A 123 0.54 -5.05 18.55
CA TYR A 123 0.87 -4.73 17.15
C TYR A 123 2.01 -3.74 17.04
N ARG A 124 2.70 -3.74 15.89
CA ARG A 124 3.73 -2.74 15.60
C ARG A 124 3.12 -1.49 15.00
N GLU A 125 3.00 -0.45 15.80
CA GLU A 125 2.35 0.81 15.43
C GLU A 125 3.33 1.86 14.90
N LEU A 126 2.79 2.86 14.20
CA LEU A 126 3.57 3.94 13.60
C LEU A 126 4.24 4.81 14.68
N VAL A 127 5.56 4.96 14.58
CA VAL A 127 6.32 5.99 15.32
C VAL A 127 6.98 6.94 14.33
N VAL A 128 6.76 8.24 14.51
CA VAL A 128 7.32 9.29 13.67
C VAL A 128 8.51 9.94 14.37
N ARG A 129 9.68 9.94 13.71
CA ARG A 129 10.91 10.53 14.24
C ARG A 129 11.44 11.60 13.31
N LYS A 130 11.98 12.69 13.85
CA LYS A 130 12.72 13.69 13.06
C LYS A 130 14.03 13.10 12.57
N LYS A 131 14.36 13.31 11.30
CA LYS A 131 15.65 12.96 10.74
C LYS A 131 16.68 13.95 11.29
N ARG A 132 17.67 13.47 12.03
CA ARG A 132 18.79 14.30 12.48
C ARG A 132 19.49 14.87 11.24
N ARG A 133 19.48 16.19 11.09
CA ARG A 133 20.34 16.87 10.11
C ARG A 133 21.79 16.60 10.52
N LYS A 134 22.58 16.07 9.59
CA LYS A 134 24.04 16.06 9.72
C LYS A 134 24.54 17.49 9.56
#